data_AF-A0A9P7U5I4-F1
#
_entry.id   AF-A0A9P7U5I4-F1
#
_cell.length_a   1.000
_cell.length_b   1.000
_cell.length_c   1.000
_cell.angle_alpha   90.00
_cell.angle_beta   90.00
_cell.angle_gamma   90.00
#
_symmetry.space_group_name_H-M   'P 1'
#
loop_
_entity.id
_entity.type
_entity.pdbx_description
1 polymer ?
#
loop_
_entity_poly.entity_id
_entity_poly.type
_entity_poly.pdbx_seq_one_letter_code
_entity_poly.pdbx_strand_id
1 'polypeptide(L)'
;MPNEPSDPETPATPATPVASSEDTFKLLEELLEARRNREFLGPKDLTAPRVYEKIAKLLQNLHPSDPGAWDAKRVRSKHDDLAKMYRFWYIACNFSGCHADRRTGKISYDAEERKTYLMGKYGISMRRIFKIGLL
;
A
#
# COMPACT_ATOMS: atom_id res chain seq x y z
N MET A 1 -16.07 32.48 -54.18
CA MET A 1 -14.99 31.66 -53.60
C MET A 1 -13.71 32.49 -53.65
N PRO A 2 -12.99 32.62 -52.52
CA PRO A 2 -12.08 31.56 -52.08
C PRO A 2 -12.29 31.11 -50.63
N ASN A 3 -11.90 29.86 -50.39
CA ASN A 3 -11.80 29.18 -49.10
C ASN A 3 -10.56 29.67 -48.34
N GLU A 4 -10.64 29.72 -47.02
CA GLU A 4 -9.46 29.72 -46.14
C GLU A 4 -9.63 28.57 -45.11
N PRO A 5 -8.54 27.82 -44.81
CA PRO A 5 -8.63 26.44 -44.35
C PRO A 5 -8.77 26.33 -42.84
N SER A 6 -9.45 25.25 -42.44
CA SER A 6 -9.58 24.77 -41.07
C SER A 6 -8.22 24.59 -40.39
N ASP A 7 -8.04 25.22 -39.23
CA ASP A 7 -7.02 24.79 -38.28
C ASP A 7 -7.32 23.34 -37.84
N PRO A 8 -6.33 22.43 -37.87
CA PRO A 8 -6.52 21.10 -37.35
C PRO A 8 -6.63 21.18 -35.82
N GLU A 9 -7.80 20.82 -35.30
CA GLU A 9 -7.98 20.49 -33.89
C GLU A 9 -6.86 19.54 -33.48
N THR A 10 -5.98 20.02 -32.61
CA THR A 10 -4.95 19.17 -32.01
C THR A 10 -5.70 18.09 -31.23
N PRO A 11 -5.49 16.78 -31.50
CA PRO A 11 -6.16 15.75 -30.74
C PRO A 11 -5.73 15.91 -29.28
N ALA A 12 -6.68 16.24 -28.41
CA ALA A 12 -6.46 16.26 -26.98
C ALA A 12 -5.98 14.86 -26.58
N THR A 13 -4.69 14.74 -26.27
CA THR A 13 -4.10 13.51 -25.75
C THR A 13 -4.95 13.08 -24.56
N PRO A 14 -5.49 11.84 -24.52
CA PRO A 14 -6.28 11.40 -23.39
C PRO A 14 -5.40 11.51 -22.14
N ALA A 15 -5.78 12.40 -21.23
CA ALA A 15 -5.08 12.56 -19.97
C ALA A 15 -5.12 11.21 -19.26
N THR A 16 -3.97 10.55 -19.17
CA THR A 16 -3.83 9.33 -18.37
C THR A 16 -4.38 9.65 -16.98
N PRO A 17 -5.41 8.94 -16.50
CA PRO A 17 -6.03 9.29 -15.23
C PRO A 17 -4.94 9.22 -14.15
N VAL A 18 -4.62 10.39 -13.59
CA VAL A 18 -3.70 10.49 -12.46
C VAL A 18 -4.39 9.79 -11.31
N ALA A 19 -3.83 8.66 -10.86
CA ALA A 19 -4.38 7.92 -9.75
C ALA A 19 -4.44 8.83 -8.52
N SER A 20 -5.50 8.76 -7.72
CA SER A 20 -5.52 9.51 -6.46
C SER A 20 -4.44 8.98 -5.51
N SER A 21 -3.98 9.81 -4.58
CA SER A 21 -3.02 9.38 -3.56
C SER A 21 -3.51 8.16 -2.77
N GLU A 22 -4.81 8.13 -2.45
CA GLU A 22 -5.43 7.01 -1.71
C GLU A 22 -5.44 5.71 -2.51
N ASP A 23 -5.82 5.77 -3.79
CA ASP A 23 -5.82 4.58 -4.67
C ASP A 23 -4.41 4.02 -4.87
N THR A 24 -3.42 4.91 -4.85
CA THR A 24 -2.00 4.55 -5.00
C THR A 24 -1.46 3.84 -3.78
N PHE A 25 -1.87 4.27 -2.58
CA PHE A 25 -1.51 3.58 -1.35
C PHE A 25 -2.19 2.22 -1.26
N LYS A 26 -3.47 2.10 -1.63
CA LYS A 26 -4.17 0.79 -1.69
C LYS A 26 -3.49 -0.15 -2.68
N LEU A 27 -3.20 0.32 -3.89
CA LEU A 27 -2.48 -0.47 -4.90
C LEU A 27 -1.09 -0.88 -4.40
N LEU A 28 -0.35 0.01 -3.74
CA LEU A 28 0.94 -0.32 -3.14
C LEU A 28 0.79 -1.43 -2.09
N GLU A 29 -0.20 -1.33 -1.20
CA GLU A 29 -0.45 -2.36 -0.18
C GLU A 29 -0.79 -3.71 -0.80
N GLU A 30 -1.65 -3.75 -1.82
CA GLU A 30 -1.98 -4.97 -2.57
C GLU A 30 -0.74 -5.60 -3.23
N LEU A 31 0.09 -4.80 -3.90
CA LEU A 31 1.33 -5.27 -4.53
C LEU A 31 2.37 -5.75 -3.50
N LEU A 32 2.40 -5.14 -2.31
CA LEU A 32 3.30 -5.60 -1.24
C LEU A 32 2.78 -6.88 -0.58
N GLU A 33 1.46 -7.03 -0.45
CA GLU A 33 0.82 -8.23 0.08
C GLU A 33 0.96 -9.42 -0.87
N ALA A 34 0.69 -9.24 -2.16
CA ALA A 34 0.94 -10.26 -3.17
C ALA A 34 2.43 -10.66 -3.21
N ARG A 35 3.36 -9.73 -2.95
CA ARG A 35 4.79 -10.07 -2.81
C ARG A 35 5.05 -10.93 -1.58
N ARG A 36 4.48 -10.58 -0.43
CA ARG A 36 4.60 -11.37 0.80
C ARG A 36 4.03 -12.78 0.64
N ASN A 37 2.87 -12.90 -0.01
CA ASN A 37 2.21 -14.19 -0.30
C ASN A 37 2.91 -14.97 -1.41
N ARG A 38 3.98 -14.41 -1.99
CA ARG A 38 4.71 -14.98 -3.13
C ARG A 38 3.78 -15.24 -4.30
N GLU A 39 2.81 -14.37 -4.57
CA GLU A 39 1.88 -14.47 -5.70
C GLU A 39 2.47 -13.84 -6.98
N PHE A 40 3.54 -13.05 -6.86
CA PHE A 40 4.39 -12.64 -8.00
C PHE A 40 5.22 -13.84 -8.48
N LEU A 41 4.58 -14.82 -9.10
CA LEU A 41 5.24 -16.02 -9.62
C LEU A 41 5.37 -15.96 -11.14
N GLY A 42 6.27 -15.07 -11.58
CA GLY A 42 7.05 -15.33 -12.78
C GLY A 42 8.36 -16.00 -12.36
N PRO A 43 8.77 -17.15 -12.93
CA PRO A 43 10.05 -17.81 -12.61
C PRO A 43 11.30 -16.97 -12.93
N LYS A 44 11.12 -15.77 -13.52
CA LYS A 44 12.18 -14.83 -13.92
C LYS A 44 12.30 -13.59 -13.00
N ASP A 45 11.46 -13.45 -11.97
CA ASP A 45 11.58 -12.35 -11.00
C ASP A 45 12.60 -12.68 -9.90
N LEU A 46 13.85 -12.65 -10.34
CA LEU A 46 14.98 -13.38 -9.77
C LEU A 46 15.61 -12.82 -8.49
N THR A 47 15.22 -11.66 -7.97
CA THR A 47 15.73 -11.18 -6.66
C THR A 47 14.75 -10.21 -5.99
N ALA A 48 14.71 -10.19 -4.65
CA ALA A 48 13.85 -9.28 -3.90
C ALA A 48 13.97 -7.79 -4.31
N PRO A 49 15.17 -7.25 -4.62
CA PRO A 49 15.33 -5.89 -5.13
C PRO A 49 14.59 -5.61 -6.44
N ARG A 50 14.64 -6.54 -7.42
CA ARG A 50 13.99 -6.35 -8.73
C ARG A 50 12.47 -6.21 -8.63
N VAL A 51 11.85 -6.87 -7.66
CA VAL A 51 10.40 -6.72 -7.44
C VAL A 51 10.06 -5.32 -6.97
N TYR A 52 10.82 -4.76 -6.02
CA TYR A 52 10.58 -3.39 -5.54
C TYR A 52 10.85 -2.34 -6.62
N GLU A 53 11.83 -2.56 -7.50
CA GLU A 53 12.07 -1.72 -8.68
C GLU A 53 10.88 -1.75 -9.65
N LYS A 54 10.31 -2.93 -9.92
CA LYS A 54 9.12 -3.07 -10.77
C LYS A 54 7.90 -2.34 -10.18
N ILE A 55 7.65 -2.52 -8.88
CA ILE A 55 6.55 -1.83 -8.18
C ILE A 55 6.78 -0.32 -8.21
N ALA A 56 8.00 0.15 -7.92
CA ALA A 56 8.34 1.57 -7.98
C ALA A 56 8.10 2.16 -9.37
N LYS A 57 8.53 1.46 -10.44
CA LYS A 57 8.31 1.89 -11.82
C LYS A 57 6.82 1.95 -12.18
N LEU A 58 6.02 1.00 -11.72
CA LEU A 58 4.56 1.02 -11.90
C LEU A 58 3.94 2.26 -11.25
N LEU A 59 4.33 2.56 -10.00
CA LEU A 59 3.83 3.73 -9.28
C LEU A 59 4.30 5.05 -9.91
N GLN A 60 5.53 5.13 -10.40
CA GLN A 60 6.01 6.30 -11.15
C GLN A 60 5.20 6.54 -12.42
N ASN A 61 4.86 5.48 -13.16
CA ASN A 61 4.05 5.60 -14.38
C ASN A 61 2.61 6.07 -14.10
N LEU A 62 2.06 5.73 -12.93
CA LEU A 62 0.75 6.20 -12.48
C LEU A 62 0.78 7.66 -11.99
N HIS A 63 1.96 8.15 -11.59
CA HIS A 63 2.20 9.50 -11.08
C HIS A 63 3.27 10.24 -11.89
N PRO A 64 3.05 10.50 -13.18
CA PRO A 64 4.05 11.14 -14.03
C PRO A 64 4.36 12.58 -13.59
N SER A 65 3.49 13.20 -12.80
CA SER A 65 3.69 14.54 -12.22
C SER A 65 4.63 14.57 -11.02
N ASP A 66 4.97 13.42 -10.42
CA ASP A 66 5.92 13.32 -9.30
C ASP A 66 7.01 12.25 -9.58
N PRO A 67 7.84 12.49 -10.62
CA PRO A 67 8.91 11.59 -10.99
C PRO A 67 10.03 11.66 -9.94
N GLY A 68 9.93 10.80 -8.93
CA GLY A 68 10.86 10.76 -7.80
C GLY A 68 10.19 10.40 -6.48
N ALA A 69 8.87 10.54 -6.37
CA ALA A 69 8.15 10.11 -5.18
C ALA A 69 8.33 8.62 -4.89
N TRP A 70 8.38 7.78 -5.91
CA TRP A 70 8.39 6.33 -5.75
C TRP A 70 9.71 5.74 -6.23
N ASP A 71 10.56 5.30 -5.30
CA ASP A 71 11.75 4.52 -5.62
C ASP A 71 11.70 3.13 -4.94
N ALA A 72 12.58 2.22 -5.36
CA ALA A 72 12.61 0.87 -4.82
C ALA A 72 12.90 0.85 -3.30
N LYS A 73 13.66 1.82 -2.79
CA LYS A 73 14.02 1.93 -1.37
C LYS A 73 12.79 2.31 -0.54
N ARG A 74 11.99 3.26 -0.99
CA ARG A 74 10.74 3.71 -0.38
C ARG A 74 9.70 2.60 -0.41
N VAL A 75 9.55 1.92 -1.55
CA VAL A 75 8.66 0.76 -1.66
C VAL A 75 9.08 -0.35 -0.69
N ARG A 76 10.39 -0.65 -0.59
CA ARG A 76 10.89 -1.61 0.39
C ARG A 76 10.64 -1.16 1.83
N SER A 77 10.85 0.10 2.15
CA SER A 77 10.54 0.64 3.49
C SER A 77 9.06 0.46 3.83
N LYS A 78 8.16 0.71 2.85
CA LYS A 78 6.72 0.50 3.02
C LYS A 78 6.37 -0.99 3.19
N HIS A 79 7.06 -1.87 2.48
CA HIS A 79 6.94 -3.32 2.69
C HIS A 79 7.35 -3.74 4.11
N ASP A 80 8.47 -3.22 4.61
CA ASP A 80 8.96 -3.54 5.94
C ASP A 80 8.04 -2.96 7.03
N ASP A 81 7.47 -1.77 6.81
CA ASP A 81 6.42 -1.19 7.65
C ASP A 81 5.16 -2.06 7.67
N LEU A 82 4.70 -2.53 6.51
CA LEU A 82 3.54 -3.41 6.38
C LEU A 82 3.79 -4.75 7.08
N ALA A 83 4.96 -5.36 6.88
CA ALA A 83 5.36 -6.60 7.56
C ALA A 83 5.38 -6.42 9.09
N LYS A 84 5.85 -5.26 9.57
CA LYS A 84 5.81 -4.89 10.99
C LYS A 84 4.38 -4.73 11.50
N MET A 85 3.49 -4.11 10.73
CA MET A 85 2.06 -3.98 11.05
C MET A 85 1.39 -5.35 11.15
N TYR A 86 1.60 -6.24 10.17
CA TYR A 86 1.13 -7.62 10.22
C TYR A 86 1.60 -8.36 11.47
N ARG A 87 2.89 -8.25 11.82
CA ARG A 87 3.44 -8.87 13.04
C ARG A 87 2.69 -8.42 14.29
N PHE A 88 2.49 -7.10 14.45
CA PHE A 88 1.80 -6.58 15.63
C PHE A 88 0.31 -6.91 15.62
N TRP A 89 -0.32 -6.95 14.45
CA TRP A 89 -1.70 -7.38 14.32
C TRP A 89 -1.86 -8.82 14.78
N TYR A 90 -0.97 -9.73 14.35
CA TYR A 90 -0.93 -11.11 14.85
C TYR A 90 -0.70 -11.20 16.36
N ILE A 91 0.15 -10.34 16.93
CA ILE A 91 0.32 -10.27 18.39
C ILE A 91 -1.00 -9.90 19.07
N ALA A 92 -1.70 -8.89 18.55
CA ALA A 92 -3.01 -8.49 19.07
C ALA A 92 -4.07 -9.60 18.91
N CYS A 93 -4.10 -10.30 17.77
CA CYS A 93 -5.02 -11.41 17.51
C CYS A 93 -4.88 -12.55 18.52
N ASN A 94 -3.65 -12.83 18.95
CA ASN A 94 -3.34 -13.94 19.86
C ASN A 94 -3.29 -13.49 21.33
N PHE A 95 -3.58 -12.23 21.61
CA PHE A 95 -3.61 -11.73 22.99
C PHE A 95 -4.96 -12.03 23.63
N SER A 96 -4.94 -12.59 24.84
CA SER A 96 -6.16 -12.95 25.55
C SER A 96 -7.08 -11.74 25.73
N GLY A 97 -8.34 -11.90 25.30
CA GLY A 97 -9.35 -10.85 25.33
C GLY A 97 -9.27 -9.83 24.19
N CYS A 98 -8.54 -10.14 23.11
CA CYS A 98 -8.59 -9.45 21.85
C CYS A 98 -9.08 -10.39 20.75
N HIS A 99 -9.90 -9.88 19.83
CA HIS A 99 -10.51 -10.65 18.75
C HIS A 99 -10.28 -9.93 17.43
N ALA A 100 -9.77 -10.67 16.45
CA ALA A 100 -9.44 -10.10 15.16
C ALA A 100 -10.46 -10.50 14.10
N ASP A 101 -10.97 -9.51 13.39
CA ASP A 101 -11.74 -9.74 12.17
C ASP A 101 -10.78 -9.83 11.00
N ARG A 102 -10.63 -11.02 10.42
CA ARG A 102 -9.76 -11.25 9.26
C ARG A 102 -10.29 -10.60 7.98
N ARG A 103 -11.59 -10.32 7.90
CA ARG A 103 -12.21 -9.70 6.72
C ARG A 103 -11.97 -8.20 6.70
N THR A 104 -12.01 -7.56 7.86
CA THR A 104 -11.85 -6.09 7.96
C THR A 104 -10.47 -5.67 8.49
N GLY A 105 -9.66 -6.61 8.97
CA GLY A 105 -8.36 -6.33 9.59
C GLY A 105 -8.47 -5.63 10.96
N LYS A 106 -9.68 -5.46 11.51
CA LYS A 106 -9.90 -4.76 12.78
C LYS A 106 -9.69 -5.69 13.98
N ILE A 107 -9.26 -5.10 15.10
CA ILE A 107 -9.17 -5.78 16.40
C ILE A 107 -10.25 -5.20 17.32
N SER A 108 -11.15 -6.05 17.81
CA SER A 108 -12.00 -5.78 18.96
C SER A 108 -11.39 -6.39 20.23
N TYR A 109 -11.90 -6.02 21.39
CA TYR A 109 -11.36 -6.45 22.67
C TYR A 109 -12.45 -6.47 23.73
N ASP A 110 -12.33 -7.40 24.68
CA ASP A 110 -13.33 -7.62 25.72
C ASP A 110 -13.33 -6.50 26.77
N ALA A 111 -12.17 -5.84 26.95
CA ALA A 111 -11.98 -4.77 27.93
C ALA A 111 -10.89 -3.78 27.49
N GLU A 112 -11.06 -2.49 27.79
CA GLU A 112 -10.14 -1.42 27.38
C GLU A 112 -8.73 -1.57 27.98
N GLU A 113 -8.60 -2.25 29.13
CA GLU A 113 -7.30 -2.54 29.75
C GLU A 113 -6.42 -3.41 28.84
N ARG A 114 -7.02 -4.31 28.05
CA ARG A 114 -6.30 -5.18 27.11
C ARG A 114 -5.66 -4.38 25.99
N LYS A 115 -6.44 -3.48 25.38
CA LYS A 115 -5.97 -2.53 24.38
C LYS A 115 -4.90 -1.61 24.96
N THR A 116 -5.14 -1.05 26.14
CA THR A 116 -4.22 -0.12 26.80
C THR A 116 -2.89 -0.78 27.12
N TYR A 117 -2.90 -2.02 27.62
CA TYR A 117 -1.69 -2.82 27.86
C TYR A 117 -0.88 -3.02 26.58
N LEU A 118 -1.53 -3.47 25.51
CA LEU A 118 -0.86 -3.71 24.22
C LEU A 118 -0.31 -2.41 23.62
N MET A 119 -1.06 -1.30 23.69
CA MET A 119 -0.59 0.02 23.27
C MET A 119 0.61 0.50 24.09
N GLY A 120 0.62 0.29 25.41
CA GLY A 120 1.74 0.63 26.28
C GLY A 120 3.00 -0.19 25.96
N LYS A 121 2.83 -1.49 25.71
CA LYS A 121 3.94 -2.42 25.45
C LYS A 121 4.55 -2.28 24.05
N TYR A 122 3.73 -2.03 23.04
CA TYR A 122 4.14 -2.07 21.62
C TYR A 122 4.05 -0.70 20.92
N GLY A 123 3.61 0.34 21.63
CA GLY A 123 3.72 1.73 21.22
C GLY A 123 2.93 2.09 19.96
N ILE A 124 3.53 2.92 19.10
CA ILE A 124 2.88 3.58 17.97
C ILE A 124 2.30 2.59 16.96
N SER A 125 3.00 1.50 16.66
CA SER A 125 2.51 0.49 15.70
C SER A 125 1.21 -0.17 16.19
N MET A 126 1.14 -0.49 17.49
CA MET A 126 -0.06 -1.08 18.08
C MET A 126 -1.21 -0.07 18.18
N ARG A 127 -0.91 1.21 18.45
CA ARG A 127 -1.90 2.28 18.36
C ARG A 127 -2.54 2.37 16.98
N ARG A 128 -1.73 2.27 15.93
CA ARG A 128 -2.22 2.29 14.54
C ARG A 128 -3.14 1.10 14.26
N ILE A 129 -2.78 -0.10 14.72
CA ILE A 129 -3.58 -1.31 14.54
C ILE A 129 -4.95 -1.20 15.20
N PHE A 130 -5.02 -0.74 16.45
CA PHE A 130 -6.32 -0.60 17.12
C PHE A 130 -7.18 0.52 16.54
N LYS A 131 -6.57 1.53 15.90
CA LYS A 131 -7.30 2.67 15.32
C LYS A 131 -7.84 2.37 13.93
N ILE A 132 -7.01 1.76 13.08
CA ILE A 132 -7.27 1.63 11.64
C ILE A 132 -7.48 0.17 11.26
N GLY A 133 -6.78 -0.74 11.94
CA GLY A 133 -6.70 -2.15 11.57
C GLY A 133 -5.39 -2.46 10.86
N LEU A 134 -5.38 -3.58 10.17
CA LEU A 134 -4.29 -4.02 9.30
C LEU A 134 -4.33 -3.35 7.90
N LEU A 135 -5.49 -2.80 7.54
CA LEU A 135 -5.82 -2.11 6.30
C LEU A 135 -6.11 -0.64 6.60
#